data_AF-A0A506QMZ0-F1
#
_entry.id   AF-A0A506QMZ0-F1
#
_cell.length_a   1.000
_cell.length_b   1.000
_cell.length_c   1.000
_cell.angle_alpha   90.00
_cell.angle_beta   90.00
_cell.angle_gamma   90.00
#
_symmetry.space_group_name_H-M   'P 1'
#
loop_
_entity.id
_entity.type
_entity.pdbx_description
1 polymer ?
#
loop_
_entity_poly.entity_id
_entity_poly.type
_entity_poly.pdbx_seq_one_letter_code
_entity_poly.pdbx_strand_id
1 'polypeptide(L)'
;MQGKWFMERIKWLFLYAMFTLFYLVVIPEIIFRTLSEYAYMKLGEIVNPFQIFPSTVNALFIAIVVSSLLLAWLTFKLIKRVTKRGNATH
;
A
#
# COMPACT_ATOMS: atom_id res chain seq x y z
N MET A 1 -11.74 -16.59 28.38
CA MET A 1 -10.45 -16.40 27.66
C MET A 1 -10.62 -16.16 26.15
N GLN A 2 -11.65 -16.68 25.47
CA GLN A 2 -11.90 -16.47 24.02
C GLN A 2 -12.14 -14.99 23.59
N GLY A 3 -12.85 -14.19 24.39
CA GLY A 3 -13.19 -12.80 24.02
C GLY A 3 -11.99 -11.84 23.96
N LYS A 4 -10.96 -12.03 24.80
CA LYS A 4 -9.74 -11.19 24.79
C LYS A 4 -8.96 -11.37 23.48
N TRP A 5 -8.85 -12.61 23.01
CA TRP A 5 -8.14 -12.93 21.76
C TRP A 5 -8.85 -12.36 20.52
N PHE A 6 -10.19 -12.39 20.52
CA PHE A 6 -10.99 -11.82 19.43
C PHE A 6 -10.85 -10.29 19.36
N MET A 7 -10.90 -9.61 20.52
CA MET A 7 -10.68 -8.16 20.62
C MET A 7 -9.29 -7.74 20.14
N GLU A 8 -8.24 -8.50 20.47
CA GLU A 8 -6.90 -8.19 19.94
C GLU A 8 -6.82 -8.34 18.42
N ARG A 9 -7.40 -9.40 17.85
CA ARG A 9 -7.46 -9.56 16.39
C ARG A 9 -8.18 -8.40 15.70
N ILE A 10 -9.28 -7.92 16.26
CA ILE A 10 -10.02 -6.77 15.72
C ILE A 10 -9.16 -5.50 15.78
N LYS A 11 -8.45 -5.25 16.89
CA LYS A 11 -7.55 -4.09 16.99
C LYS A 11 -6.45 -4.13 15.92
N TRP A 12 -5.86 -5.29 15.69
CA TRP A 12 -4.87 -5.46 14.62
C TRP A 12 -5.50 -5.23 13.25
N LEU A 13 -6.66 -5.84 12.94
CA LEU A 13 -7.40 -5.60 11.70
C LEU A 13 -7.70 -4.13 11.47
N PHE A 14 -8.12 -3.41 12.52
CA PHE A 14 -8.41 -1.99 12.45
C PHE A 14 -7.14 -1.16 12.15
N LEU A 15 -6.04 -1.48 12.82
CA LEU A 15 -4.74 -0.87 12.56
C LEU A 15 -4.29 -1.11 11.11
N TYR A 16 -4.46 -2.33 10.59
CA TYR A 16 -4.15 -2.66 9.20
C TYR A 16 -5.02 -1.90 8.20
N ALA A 17 -6.32 -1.79 8.48
CA ALA A 17 -7.24 -1.04 7.65
C ALA A 17 -6.86 0.45 7.61
N MET A 18 -6.50 1.03 8.76
CA MET A 18 -5.99 2.40 8.85
C MET A 18 -4.72 2.60 8.02
N PHE A 19 -3.72 1.72 8.16
CA PHE A 19 -2.49 1.84 7.35
C PHE A 19 -2.75 1.68 5.86
N THR A 20 -3.63 0.75 5.48
CA THR A 20 -3.96 0.53 4.07
C THR A 20 -4.65 1.76 3.48
N LEU A 21 -5.66 2.30 4.17
CA LEU A 21 -6.34 3.53 3.75
C LEU A 21 -5.40 4.72 3.71
N PHE A 22 -4.53 4.85 4.72
CA PHE A 22 -3.51 5.91 4.76
C PHE A 22 -2.61 5.83 3.53
N TYR A 23 -2.06 4.66 3.21
CA TYR A 23 -1.23 4.50 2.02
C TYR A 23 -2.00 4.77 0.73
N LEU A 24 -3.23 4.29 0.63
CA LEU A 24 -4.05 4.42 -0.59
C LEU A 24 -4.49 5.87 -0.85
N VAL A 25 -4.59 6.72 0.17
CA VAL A 25 -4.98 8.13 0.02
C VAL A 25 -3.76 9.04 -0.01
N VAL A 26 -2.87 8.90 0.97
CA VAL A 26 -1.77 9.84 1.18
C VAL A 26 -0.67 9.68 0.13
N ILE A 27 -0.35 8.45 -0.30
CA ILE A 27 0.70 8.25 -1.31
C ILE A 27 0.29 8.90 -2.65
N PRO A 28 -0.89 8.59 -3.26
CA PRO A 28 -1.28 9.28 -4.48
C PRO A 28 -1.43 10.78 -4.28
N GLU A 29 -2.02 11.23 -3.16
CA GLU A 29 -2.22 12.66 -2.93
C GLU A 29 -0.89 13.43 -2.87
N ILE A 30 0.11 12.91 -2.15
CA ILE A 30 1.45 13.52 -2.12
C ILE A 30 2.07 13.51 -3.51
N ILE A 31 2.03 12.36 -4.21
CA ILE A 31 2.59 12.20 -5.54
C ILE A 31 1.97 13.22 -6.51
N PHE A 32 0.64 13.26 -6.63
CA PHE A 32 -0.03 14.19 -7.55
C PHE A 32 0.09 15.66 -7.14
N ARG A 33 0.21 15.97 -5.84
CA ARG A 33 0.35 17.34 -5.37
C ARG A 33 1.78 17.88 -5.48
N THR A 34 2.78 17.02 -5.43
CA THR A 34 4.21 17.42 -5.44
C THR A 34 4.89 17.26 -6.79
N LEU A 35 4.45 16.30 -7.61
CA LEU A 35 5.00 16.10 -8.94
C LEU A 35 4.46 17.17 -9.90
N SER A 36 5.40 17.84 -10.58
CA SER A 36 5.08 18.72 -11.69
C SER A 36 4.48 17.95 -12.85
N GLU A 37 3.79 18.66 -13.73
CA GLU A 37 3.07 18.04 -14.84
C GLU A 37 3.94 17.14 -15.73
N TYR A 38 5.12 17.66 -16.03
CA TYR A 38 6.14 16.96 -16.78
C TYR A 38 6.62 15.67 -16.10
N ALA A 39 6.79 15.70 -14.78
CA ALA A 39 7.32 14.57 -14.03
C ALA A 39 6.29 13.45 -13.88
N TYR A 40 5.00 13.77 -13.68
CA TYR A 40 3.96 12.73 -13.65
C TYR A 40 3.77 12.09 -15.03
N MET A 41 3.85 12.85 -16.13
CA MET A 41 3.74 12.29 -17.48
C MET A 41 4.89 11.33 -17.78
N LYS A 42 6.13 11.70 -17.43
CA LYS A 42 7.29 10.80 -17.58
C LYS A 42 7.19 9.54 -16.74
N LEU A 43 6.71 9.65 -15.50
CA LEU A 43 6.45 8.47 -14.68
C LEU A 43 5.37 7.58 -15.33
N GLY A 44 4.31 8.18 -15.88
CA GLY A 44 3.28 7.47 -16.62
C GLY A 44 3.82 6.70 -17.83
N GLU A 45 4.78 7.26 -18.57
CA GLU A 45 5.47 6.59 -19.68
C GLU A 45 6.33 5.41 -19.21
N ILE A 46 7.07 5.55 -18.11
CA ILE A 46 7.89 4.47 -17.52
C ILE A 46 6.99 3.32 -17.05
N VAL A 47 5.85 3.66 -16.47
CA VAL A 47 4.86 2.72 -15.94
C VAL A 47 4.05 2.05 -17.06
N ASN A 48 3.94 2.71 -18.22
CA ASN A 48 3.22 2.23 -19.39
C ASN A 48 4.11 2.12 -20.63
N PRO A 49 5.22 1.37 -20.58
CA PRO A 49 6.23 1.38 -21.64
C PRO A 49 5.70 0.76 -22.94
N PHE A 50 4.72 -0.12 -22.85
CA PHE A 50 4.08 -0.78 -23.99
C PHE A 50 2.75 -0.12 -24.41
N GLN A 51 2.42 1.06 -23.86
CA GLN A 51 1.16 1.78 -24.12
C GLN A 51 -0.09 0.89 -23.96
N ILE A 52 -0.05 -0.07 -23.02
CA ILE A 52 -1.17 -0.97 -22.72
C ILE A 52 -2.40 -0.17 -22.30
N PHE A 53 -2.17 0.95 -21.61
CA PHE A 53 -3.22 1.91 -21.29
C PHE A 53 -3.25 3.07 -22.29
N PRO A 54 -4.44 3.49 -22.75
CA PRO A 54 -4.59 4.61 -23.69
C PRO A 54 -4.27 5.98 -23.07
N SER A 55 -4.24 6.09 -21.74
CA SER A 55 -3.85 7.30 -21.01
C SER A 55 -2.71 6.99 -20.04
N THR A 56 -1.63 7.76 -20.13
CA THR A 56 -0.46 7.70 -19.22
C THR A 56 -0.84 8.03 -17.79
N VAL A 57 -1.83 8.91 -17.59
CA VAL A 57 -2.38 9.25 -16.27
C VAL A 57 -3.09 8.05 -15.63
N ASN A 58 -3.89 7.32 -16.42
CA ASN A 58 -4.60 6.13 -15.92
C ASN A 58 -3.61 5.02 -15.55
N ALA A 59 -2.56 4.83 -16.35
CA ALA A 59 -1.51 3.87 -16.04
C ALA A 59 -0.77 4.21 -14.74
N LEU A 60 -0.42 5.49 -14.57
CA LEU A 60 0.23 5.99 -13.36
C LEU A 60 -0.65 5.77 -12.13
N PHE A 61 -1.94 6.09 -12.22
CA PHE A 61 -2.89 5.89 -11.14
C PHE A 61 -2.98 4.41 -10.73
N ILE A 62 -3.13 3.51 -11.71
CA ILE A 62 -3.17 2.06 -11.47
C ILE A 62 -1.87 1.59 -10.80
N ALA A 63 -0.72 2.06 -11.26
CA ALA A 63 0.55 1.67 -10.65
C ALA A 63 0.71 2.17 -9.22
N ILE A 64 0.22 3.37 -8.89
CA ILE A 64 0.22 3.88 -7.52
C ILE A 64 -0.67 3.01 -6.63
N VAL A 65 -1.86 2.65 -7.10
CA VAL A 65 -2.80 1.77 -6.36
C VAL A 65 -2.17 0.38 -6.14
N VAL A 66 -1.60 -0.22 -7.19
CA VAL A 66 -0.94 -1.54 -7.11
C VAL A 66 0.27 -1.48 -6.18
N SER A 67 1.08 -0.43 -6.25
CA SER A 67 2.25 -0.24 -5.37
C SER A 67 1.84 -0.07 -3.91
N SER A 68 0.74 0.66 -3.65
CA SER A 68 0.19 0.84 -2.30
C SER A 68 -0.33 -0.49 -1.74
N LEU A 69 -1.01 -1.30 -2.57
CA LEU A 69 -1.43 -2.66 -2.19
C LEU A 69 -0.25 -3.58 -1.91
N LEU A 70 0.82 -3.51 -2.72
CA LEU A 70 2.06 -4.26 -2.50
C LEU A 70 2.75 -3.85 -1.19
N LEU A 71 2.81 -2.55 -0.88
CA LEU A 71 3.34 -2.04 0.38
C LEU A 71 2.50 -2.50 1.57
N ALA A 72 1.17 -2.46 1.47
CA ALA A 72 0.28 -2.98 2.51
C ALA A 72 0.50 -4.49 2.74
N TRP A 73 0.63 -5.27 1.66
CA TRP A 73 0.96 -6.70 1.74
C TRP A 73 2.33 -6.93 2.40
N LEU A 74 3.37 -6.20 1.97
CA LEU A 74 4.72 -6.33 2.54
C LEU A 74 4.70 -6.03 4.04
N THR A 75 4.00 -4.97 4.44
CA THR A 75 3.79 -4.62 5.85
C THR A 75 3.14 -5.78 6.62
N PHE A 76 2.10 -6.41 6.06
CA PHE A 76 1.49 -7.60 6.65
C PHE A 76 2.47 -8.77 6.79
N LYS A 77 3.24 -9.07 5.73
CA LYS A 77 4.22 -10.15 5.71
C LYS A 77 5.34 -9.92 6.74
N LEU A 78 5.77 -8.68 6.90
CA LEU A 78 6.76 -8.25 7.90
C LEU A 78 6.21 -8.41 9.32
N ILE A 79 5.02 -7.89 9.61
CA ILE A 79 4.41 -8.02 10.94
C ILE A 79 4.20 -9.49 11.29
N LYS A 80 3.63 -10.30 10.38
CA LYS A 80 3.47 -11.75 10.60
C LYS A 80 4.81 -12.44 10.87
N ARG A 81 5.88 -12.07 10.17
CA ARG A 81 7.23 -12.62 10.38
C ARG A 81 7.80 -12.22 11.75
N VAL A 82 7.63 -10.96 12.16
CA VAL A 82 8.09 -10.45 13.45
C VAL A 82 7.33 -11.11 14.60
N THR A 83 6.00 -11.20 14.52
CA THR A 83 5.16 -11.89 15.51
C THR A 83 5.51 -13.38 15.62
N LYS A 84 5.79 -14.06 14.49
CA LYS A 84 6.21 -15.47 14.51
C LYS A 84 7.58 -15.68 15.19
N ARG A 85 8.53 -14.74 15.03
CA ARG A 85 9.83 -14.79 15.71
C ARG A 85 9.71 -14.53 17.21
N GLY A 86 8.83 -13.62 17.64
CA GLY A 86 8.57 -13.35 19.06
C GLY A 86 7.97 -14.54 19.82
N ASN A 87 7.11 -15.34 19.17
CA ASN A 87 6.54 -16.55 19.78
C ASN A 87 7.47 -17.78 19.77
N ALA A 88 8.59 -17.76 19.04
CA ALA A 88 9.54 -18.87 18.99
C ALA A 88 10.69 -18.72 19.99
N THR A 89 10.75 -17.58 20.70
CA THR A 89 11.76 -17.26 21.71
C THR A 89 11.21 -17.30 23.14
N HIS A 90 9.99 -17.81 23.30
CA HIS A 90 9.31 -18.03 24.58
C HIS A 90 8.93 -19.49 24.75
#